data_AF-A0A3M1AV57-F1
#
_entry.id   AF-A0A3M1AV57-F1
#
_cell.length_a   1.000
_cell.length_b   1.000
_cell.length_c   1.000
_cell.angle_alpha   90.00
_cell.angle_beta   90.00
_cell.angle_gamma   90.00
#
_symmetry.space_group_name_H-M   'P 1'
#
loop_
_entity.id
_entity.type
_entity.pdbx_description
1 polymer ?
#
loop_
_entity_poly.entity_id
_entity_poly.type
_entity_poly.pdbx_seq_one_letter_code
_entity_poly.pdbx_strand_id
1 'polypeptide(L)'
;MLIGFNDEIHYRKLRLHIQTEDSGPKRARITTIILHNGAVVASKSRSYAAILQKRGIEALDESLLRELMMMQHRKMIQDIQAGKLDEALALVHP
;
A
#
# COMPACT_ATOMS: atom_id res chain seq x y z
N MET A 1 -6.57 -0.82 17.63
CA MET A 1 -5.55 -1.38 16.71
C MET A 1 -6.20 -1.47 15.34
N LEU A 2 -5.78 -0.65 14.37
CA LEU A 2 -6.35 -0.72 13.02
C LEU A 2 -5.84 -2.00 12.35
N ILE A 3 -6.76 -2.85 11.89
CA ILE A 3 -6.41 -4.03 11.08
C ILE A 3 -5.98 -3.51 9.70
N GLY A 4 -4.77 -3.85 9.26
CA GLY A 4 -4.26 -3.52 7.93
C GLY A 4 -5.12 -4.09 6.81
N PHE A 5 -4.93 -3.61 5.58
CA PHE A 5 -5.59 -4.19 4.40
C PHE A 5 -4.74 -5.29 3.82
N ASN A 6 -5.31 -6.48 3.64
CA ASN A 6 -4.64 -7.64 3.10
C ASN A 6 -5.52 -8.29 2.04
N ASP A 7 -5.10 -8.22 0.79
CA ASP A 7 -5.78 -8.87 -0.33
C ASP A 7 -4.79 -9.77 -1.07
N GLU A 8 -5.26 -10.96 -1.47
CA GLU A 8 -4.61 -11.75 -2.50
C GLU A 8 -5.32 -11.45 -3.83
N ILE A 9 -4.54 -11.15 -4.87
CA ILE A 9 -5.08 -10.98 -6.22
C ILE A 9 -4.37 -11.88 -7.22
N HIS A 10 -5.13 -12.30 -8.22
CA HIS A 10 -4.61 -12.99 -9.39
C HIS A 10 -4.38 -11.97 -10.49
N TYR A 11 -3.15 -11.89 -10.98
CA TYR A 11 -2.79 -11.02 -12.11
C TYR A 11 -2.02 -11.83 -13.15
N ARG A 12 -2.61 -11.98 -14.34
CA ARG A 12 -2.15 -12.92 -15.37
C ARG A 12 -2.01 -14.33 -14.78
N LYS A 13 -0.79 -14.89 -14.74
CA LYS A 13 -0.50 -16.21 -14.16
C LYS A 13 0.13 -16.13 -12.75
N LEU A 14 0.21 -14.93 -12.16
CA LEU A 14 0.85 -14.70 -10.87
C LEU A 14 -0.20 -14.54 -9.76
N ARG A 15 0.15 -15.03 -8.57
CA ARG A 15 -0.55 -14.70 -7.32
C ARG A 15 0.26 -13.66 -6.57
N LEU A 16 -0.38 -12.54 -6.24
CA LEU A 16 0.24 -11.42 -5.55
C LEU A 16 -0.50 -11.18 -4.24
N HIS A 17 0.25 -11.00 -3.16
CA HIS A 17 -0.31 -10.51 -1.90
C HIS A 17 -0.04 -9.02 -1.76
N ILE A 18 -1.05 -8.26 -1.39
CA ILE A 18 -0.99 -6.82 -1.22
C ILE A 18 -1.35 -6.52 0.22
N GLN A 19 -0.41 -5.92 0.95
CA GLN A 19 -0.57 -5.62 2.37
C GLN A 19 -0.33 -4.13 2.59
N THR A 20 -1.29 -3.45 3.23
CA THR A 20 -1.18 -2.03 3.61
C THR A 20 -1.30 -1.86 5.11
N GLU A 21 -0.31 -1.21 5.71
CA GLU A 21 -0.22 -0.97 7.14
C GLU A 21 0.10 0.48 7.48
N ASP A 22 -0.28 0.91 8.67
CA ASP A 22 0.16 2.16 9.28
C ASP A 22 1.26 1.91 10.31
N SER A 23 2.29 2.75 10.32
CA SER A 23 3.42 2.68 11.26
C SER A 23 3.18 3.43 12.57
N GLY A 24 1.94 3.84 12.85
CA GLY A 24 1.56 4.64 14.01
C GLY A 24 1.89 6.14 13.87
N PRO A 25 1.29 6.98 14.72
CA PRO A 25 1.38 8.44 14.63
C PRO A 25 2.81 8.98 14.78
N LYS A 26 3.68 8.30 15.54
CA LYS A 26 5.09 8.69 15.70
C LYS A 26 5.87 8.67 14.39
N ARG A 27 5.60 7.68 13.53
CA ARG A 27 6.21 7.57 12.19
C ARG A 27 5.35 8.22 11.11
N ALA A 28 4.06 8.39 11.38
CA ALA A 28 3.08 9.01 10.52
C ALA A 28 3.17 8.53 9.06
N ARG A 29 3.18 7.21 8.85
CA ARG A 29 3.49 6.61 7.55
C ARG A 29 2.64 5.38 7.26
N ILE A 30 2.01 5.41 6.09
CA ILE A 30 1.30 4.26 5.52
C ILE A 30 2.22 3.57 4.51
N THR A 31 2.37 2.26 4.63
CA THR A 31 3.18 1.44 3.73
C THR A 31 2.32 0.36 3.09
N THR A 32 2.39 0.23 1.77
CA THR A 32 1.86 -0.90 1.02
C THR A 32 3.02 -1.73 0.48
N ILE A 33 3.00 -3.04 0.67
CA ILE A 33 3.95 -3.98 0.07
C ILE A 33 3.20 -4.93 -0.87
N ILE A 34 3.86 -5.30 -1.96
CA ILE A 34 3.39 -6.33 -2.89
C ILE A 34 4.38 -7.47 -2.82
N LEU A 35 3.88 -8.66 -2.53
CA LEU A 35 4.64 -9.88 -2.39
C LEU A 35 4.28 -10.86 -3.52
N HIS A 36 5.30 -11.50 -4.09
CA HIS A 36 5.16 -12.64 -4.98
C HIS A 36 6.07 -13.75 -4.49
N ASN A 37 5.51 -14.93 -4.20
CA ASN A 37 6.25 -16.08 -3.65
C ASN A 37 7.11 -15.73 -2.41
N GLY A 38 6.59 -14.87 -1.53
CA GLY A 38 7.29 -14.42 -0.32
C GLY A 38 8.34 -13.33 -0.52
N ALA A 39 8.65 -12.94 -1.76
CA ALA A 39 9.57 -11.84 -2.05
C ALA A 39 8.81 -10.52 -2.27
N VAL A 40 9.33 -9.41 -1.73
CA VAL A 40 8.79 -8.07 -2.00
C VAL A 40 9.19 -7.66 -3.42
N VAL A 41 8.20 -7.49 -4.30
CA VAL A 41 8.41 -7.08 -5.68
C VAL A 41 8.16 -5.59 -5.90
N ALA A 42 7.37 -4.96 -5.02
CA ALA A 42 7.16 -3.53 -5.01
C ALA A 42 6.71 -3.05 -3.63
N SER A 43 6.95 -1.77 -3.35
CA SER A 43 6.41 -1.11 -2.16
C SER A 43 6.07 0.34 -2.44
N LYS A 44 5.11 0.87 -1.68
CA LYS A 44 4.76 2.29 -1.66
C LYS A 44 4.68 2.77 -0.22
N SER A 45 5.38 3.84 0.08
CA SER A 45 5.26 4.55 1.35
C SER A 45 4.72 5.95 1.12
N ARG A 46 3.84 6.40 2.02
CA ARG A 46 3.33 7.77 2.07
C ARG A 46 3.32 8.28 3.50
N SER A 47 3.94 9.44 3.74
CA SER A 47 3.83 10.12 5.02
C SER A 47 2.56 10.96 5.10
N TYR A 48 1.95 11.03 6.28
CA TYR A 48 0.90 11.98 6.64
C TYR A 48 1.33 12.95 7.74
N ALA A 49 2.64 13.06 8.04
CA ALA A 49 3.17 13.99 9.05
C ALA A 49 2.80 15.45 8.75
N ALA A 50 2.79 15.85 7.48
CA ALA A 50 2.37 17.20 7.08
C ALA A 50 0.89 17.49 7.43
N ILE A 51 0.02 16.46 7.42
CA ILE A 51 -1.38 16.60 7.82
C ILE A 51 -1.48 16.82 9.33
N LEU A 52 -0.71 16.07 10.11
CA LEU A 52 -0.61 16.23 11.58
C LEU A 52 -0.14 17.64 11.93
N GLN A 53 0.96 18.09 11.33
CA GLN A 53 1.53 19.42 11.54
C GLN A 53 0.54 20.53 11.16
N LYS A 54 -0.06 20.47 9.97
CA LYS A 54 -0.98 21.50 9.49
C LYS A 54 -2.24 21.62 10.36
N ARG A 55 -2.70 20.50 10.93
CA ARG A 55 -3.89 20.46 11.79
C ARG A 55 -3.57 20.67 13.28
N GLY A 56 -2.29 20.64 13.67
CA GLY A 56 -1.88 20.73 15.07
C GLY A 56 -2.36 19.55 15.92
N ILE A 57 -2.45 18.35 15.33
CA ILE A 57 -2.94 17.13 15.99
C ILE A 57 -1.85 16.07 16.06
N GLU A 58 -1.88 15.24 17.11
CA GLU A 58 -0.87 14.19 17.33
C GLU A 58 -1.14 12.91 16.54
N ALA A 59 -2.41 12.65 16.21
CA ALA A 59 -2.84 11.48 15.44
C ALA A 59 -4.01 11.84 14.51
N LEU A 60 -4.16 11.09 13.43
CA LEU A 60 -5.35 11.16 12.60
C LEU A 60 -6.50 10.43 13.28
N ASP A 61 -7.72 10.88 13.02
CA ASP A 61 -8.91 10.08 13.29
C ASP A 61 -8.81 8.73 12.57
N GLU A 62 -9.27 7.66 13.22
CA GLU A 62 -9.16 6.29 12.71
C GLU A 62 -9.86 6.13 11.34
N SER A 63 -11.00 6.80 11.13
CA SER A 63 -11.73 6.71 9.86
C SER A 63 -10.96 7.35 8.72
N LEU A 64 -10.35 8.52 8.96
CA LEU A 64 -9.51 9.21 7.99
C LEU A 64 -8.23 8.41 7.69
N LEU A 65 -7.58 7.86 8.71
CA LEU A 65 -6.41 7.00 8.52
C LEU A 65 -6.79 5.77 7.67
N ARG A 66 -7.90 5.12 7.98
CA ARG A 66 -8.41 3.97 7.23
C ARG A 66 -8.73 4.32 5.78
N GLU A 67 -9.29 5.49 5.52
CA GLU A 67 -9.57 5.98 4.17
C GLU A 67 -8.28 6.21 3.38
N LEU A 68 -7.28 6.88 3.96
CA LEU A 68 -5.97 7.07 3.34
C LEU A 68 -5.29 5.73 3.00
N MET A 69 -5.36 4.77 3.91
CA MET A 69 -4.85 3.42 3.71
C MET A 69 -5.57 2.69 2.58
N MET A 70 -6.91 2.73 2.57
CA MET A 70 -7.74 2.11 1.52
C MET A 70 -7.46 2.73 0.14
N MET A 71 -7.33 4.06 0.06
CA MET A 71 -7.00 4.75 -1.18
C MET A 71 -5.65 4.30 -1.74
N GLN A 72 -4.61 4.23 -0.90
CA GLN A 72 -3.31 3.73 -1.36
C GLN A 72 -3.39 2.26 -1.78
N HIS A 73 -4.08 1.42 -1.01
CA HIS A 73 -4.24 0.00 -1.30
C HIS A 73 -4.91 -0.24 -2.66
N ARG A 74 -6.07 0.38 -2.90
CA ARG A 74 -6.80 0.30 -4.17
C ARG A 74 -5.98 0.84 -5.33
N LYS A 75 -5.23 1.92 -5.12
CA LYS A 75 -4.37 2.49 -6.15
C LYS A 75 -3.26 1.52 -6.58
N MET A 76 -2.68 0.78 -5.64
CA MET A 76 -1.68 -0.26 -5.95
C MET A 76 -2.30 -1.41 -6.74
N ILE A 77 -3.51 -1.87 -6.38
CA ILE A 77 -4.25 -2.88 -7.16
C ILE A 77 -4.48 -2.38 -8.60
N GLN A 78 -4.93 -1.13 -8.77
CA GLN A 78 -5.15 -0.53 -10.09
C GLN A 78 -3.85 -0.44 -10.90
N ASP A 79 -2.73 -0.10 -10.27
CA ASP A 79 -1.43 -0.03 -10.95
C ASP A 79 -0.95 -1.42 -11.41
N ILE A 80 -1.21 -2.47 -10.64
CA ILE A 80 -0.99 -3.86 -11.07
C ILE A 80 -1.87 -4.20 -12.27
N GLN A 81 -3.17 -3.95 -12.18
CA GLN A 81 -4.12 -4.23 -13.26
C GLN A 81 -3.78 -3.49 -14.55
N ALA A 82 -3.20 -2.29 -14.44
CA ALA A 82 -2.70 -1.50 -15.56
C ALA A 82 -1.33 -1.95 -16.11
N GLY A 83 -0.72 -3.02 -15.57
CA GLY A 83 0.56 -3.57 -16.03
C GLY A 83 1.80 -2.76 -15.63
N LYS A 84 1.68 -1.81 -14.70
CA LYS A 84 2.82 -0.95 -14.30
C LYS A 84 3.92 -1.69 -13.54
N LEU A 85 3.64 -2.92 -13.10
CA LEU A 85 4.59 -3.78 -12.41
C LEU A 85 5.09 -4.92 -13.30
N ASP A 86 4.73 -4.97 -14.58
CA ASP A 86 5.08 -6.09 -15.46
C ASP A 86 6.60 -6.29 -15.56
N GLU A 87 7.38 -5.21 -15.61
CA GLU A 87 8.85 -5.27 -15.62
C GLU A 87 9.40 -5.86 -14.31
N ALA A 88 8.95 -5.35 -13.16
CA ALA A 88 9.35 -5.85 -11.84
C ALA A 88 8.94 -7.31 -11.60
N LEU A 89 7.90 -7.77 -12.29
CA LEU A 89 7.40 -9.15 -12.25
C LEU A 89 8.02 -10.05 -13.34
N ALA A 90 8.94 -9.53 -14.15
CA ALA A 90 9.53 -10.22 -15.30
C ALA A 90 8.48 -10.80 -16.28
N LEU A 91 7.38 -10.06 -16.47
CA LEU A 91 6.28 -10.39 -17.39
C LEU A 91 6.44 -9.77 -18.78
N VAL A 92 7.40 -8.86 -18.95
CA VAL A 92 7.76 -8.29 -20.26
C VAL A 92 8.66 -9.31 -20.98
N HIS A 93 8.21 -9.82 -22.11
CA HIS A 93 9.07 -10.60 -23.02
C HIS A 93 9.85 -9.64 -23.93
N PRO A 94 11.13 -9.93 -24.27
CA PRO A 94 11.90 -9.13 -25.23
C PRO A 94 11.30 -9.13 -26.64
#